data_AF-A0A8S2Y6I6-F1
#
_entry.id   AF-A0A8S2Y6I6-F1
#
_cell.length_a   1.000
_cell.length_b   1.000
_cell.length_c   1.000
_cell.angle_alpha   90.00
_cell.angle_beta   90.00
_cell.angle_gamma   90.00
#
_symmetry.space_group_name_H-M   'P 1'
#
loop_
_entity.id
_entity.type
_entity.pdbx_description
1 polymer ?
#
loop_
_entity_poly.entity_id
_entity_poly.type
_entity_poly.pdbx_seq_one_letter_code
_entity_poly.pdbx_strand_id
1 'polypeptide(L)' 'VGAAQSEEKGYFHHLLAGKTNIQVLVDQWIDSYQANRDEALIELMQFFLDSSGCKGKLTQTMYLKMEHVDMLRAMTEHFD' A
#
# COMPACT_ATOMS: atom_id res chain seq x y z
N VAL A 1 10.05 18.93 16.62
CA VAL A 1 10.71 18.12 15.56
C VAL A 1 10.13 16.72 15.68
N GLY A 2 9.21 16.30 14.81
CA GLY A 2 8.57 14.98 14.98
C GLY A 2 7.34 14.67 14.12
N ALA A 3 7.20 15.28 12.94
CA ALA A 3 6.03 15.07 12.07
C ALA A 3 6.41 14.88 10.59
N ALA A 4 7.62 14.38 10.29
CA ALA A 4 8.12 14.23 8.92
C ALA A 4 8.69 12.82 8.64
N GLN A 5 8.20 11.78 9.34
CA GLN A 5 8.69 10.41 9.17
C GLN A 5 7.62 9.39 8.71
N SER A 6 6.46 9.85 8.24
CA SER A 6 5.35 8.94 7.91
C SER A 6 5.07 8.76 6.41
N GLU A 7 5.78 9.47 5.53
CA GLU A 7 5.48 9.46 4.07
C GLU A 7 6.34 8.52 3.21
N GLU A 8 7.34 7.83 3.75
CA GLU A 8 8.34 7.11 2.93
C GLU A 8 8.34 5.57 3.10
N LYS A 9 7.18 4.90 3.03
CA LYS A 9 7.15 3.42 3.21
C LYS A 9 6.29 2.61 2.23
N GLY A 10 5.79 3.21 1.15
CA GLY A 10 5.01 2.46 0.13
C GLY A 10 5.84 2.14 -1.11
N TYR A 11 5.62 0.99 -1.74
CA TYR A 11 6.24 0.63 -3.05
C TYR A 11 6.06 1.73 -4.10
N PHE A 12 4.91 2.43 -4.07
CA PHE A 12 4.63 3.54 -4.97
C PHE A 12 5.61 4.70 -4.79
N HIS A 13 5.90 5.07 -3.54
CA HIS A 13 6.85 6.15 -3.24
C HIS A 13 8.28 5.77 -3.64
N HIS A 14 8.68 4.51 -3.46
CA HIS A 14 9.97 4.00 -3.93
C HIS A 14 10.08 4.01 -5.47
N LEU A 15 9.00 3.65 -6.18
CA LEU A 15 8.92 3.73 -7.63
C LEU A 15 8.99 5.18 -8.12
N LEU A 16 8.20 6.08 -7.52
CA LEU A 16 8.13 7.48 -7.89
C LEU A 16 9.46 8.21 -7.65
N ALA A 17 10.18 7.87 -6.58
CA ALA A 17 11.49 8.43 -6.29
C ALA A 17 12.56 8.04 -7.33
N GLY A 18 12.32 7.00 -8.16
CA GLY A 18 13.23 6.54 -9.20
C GLY A 18 14.56 5.98 -8.66
N LYS A 19 14.65 5.73 -7.35
CA LYS A 19 15.88 5.30 -6.67
C LYS A 19 16.11 3.79 -6.71
N THR A 20 15.09 3.01 -7.07
CA THR A 20 15.14 1.53 -7.05
C THR A 20 14.62 0.96 -8.37
N ASN A 21 15.31 -0.05 -8.90
CA ASN A 21 14.87 -0.80 -10.08
C ASN A 21 13.56 -1.53 -9.78
N ILE A 22 12.57 -1.43 -10.67
CA ILE A 22 11.26 -2.09 -10.53
C ILE A 22 11.37 -3.60 -10.33
N GLN A 23 12.35 -4.26 -10.97
CA GLN A 23 12.60 -5.69 -10.78
C GLN A 23 12.93 -6.01 -9.32
N VAL A 24 13.77 -5.19 -8.68
CA VAL A 24 14.15 -5.36 -7.27
C VAL A 24 12.94 -5.18 -6.35
N LEU A 25 12.05 -4.23 -6.66
CA LEU A 25 10.83 -4.02 -5.87
C LEU A 25 9.84 -5.18 -6.01
N VAL A 26 9.74 -5.76 -7.22
CA VAL A 26 8.92 -6.96 -7.46
C VAL A 26 9.48 -8.16 -6.71
N ASP A 27 10.80 -8.38 -6.75
CA ASP A 27 11.44 -9.47 -6.01
C ASP A 27 11.23 -9.32 -4.50
N GLN A 28 11.40 -8.11 -3.95
CA GLN A 28 11.14 -7.83 -2.54
C GLN A 28 9.68 -8.08 -2.15
N TRP A 29 8.73 -7.71 -3.02
CA TRP A 29 7.32 -7.98 -2.76
C TRP A 29 7.00 -9.48 -2.80
N ILE A 30 7.61 -10.24 -3.70
CA ILE A 30 7.47 -11.71 -3.75
C ILE A 30 7.97 -12.34 -2.45
N ASP A 31 9.12 -11.91 -1.93
CA ASP A 31 9.65 -12.39 -0.65
C ASP A 31 8.70 -12.08 0.51
N SER A 32 8.16 -10.85 0.57
CA SER A 32 7.14 -10.47 1.55
C SER A 32 5.87 -11.32 1.44
N TYR A 33 5.43 -11.64 0.22
CA TYR A 33 4.26 -12.49 -0.02
C TYR A 33 4.47 -13.93 0.46
N GLN A 34 5.68 -14.47 0.27
CA GLN A 34 6.04 -15.80 0.79
C GLN A 34 6.07 -15.82 2.32
N ALA A 35 6.49 -14.72 2.96
CA ALA A 35 6.55 -14.61 4.42
C ALA A 35 5.17 -14.40 5.06
N ASN A 36 4.37 -13.48 4.52
CA ASN A 36 3.03 -13.18 5.01
C ASN A 36 2.13 -12.73 3.86
N ARG A 37 1.30 -13.66 3.39
CA ARG A 37 0.41 -13.45 2.25
C ARG A 37 -0.52 -12.25 2.43
N ASP A 38 -1.17 -12.13 3.57
CA ASP A 38 -2.22 -11.13 3.77
C ASP A 38 -1.62 -9.72 3.90
N GLU A 39 -0.48 -9.61 4.57
CA GLU A 39 0.26 -8.34 4.68
C GLU A 39 0.78 -7.85 3.32
N ALA A 40 1.39 -8.74 2.53
CA ALA A 40 1.88 -8.39 1.20
C ALA A 40 0.75 -8.01 0.23
N LEU A 41 -0.42 -8.63 0.35
CA LEU A 41 -1.61 -8.27 -0.44
C LEU A 41 -2.13 -6.88 -0.05
N ILE A 42 -2.13 -6.52 1.24
CA ILE A 42 -2.48 -5.17 1.70
C ILE A 42 -1.52 -4.14 1.11
N GLU A 43 -0.21 -4.40 1.13
CA GLU A 43 0.79 -3.51 0.53
C GLU A 43 0.58 -3.33 -0.97
N LEU A 44 0.22 -4.39 -1.70
CA LEU A 44 -0.07 -4.31 -3.13
C LEU A 44 -1.36 -3.53 -3.42
N MET A 45 -2.41 -3.72 -2.62
CA MET A 45 -3.63 -2.92 -2.74
C MET A 45 -3.36 -1.44 -2.45
N GLN A 46 -2.57 -1.15 -1.41
CA GLN A 46 -2.15 0.21 -1.09
C GLN A 46 -1.36 0.85 -2.24
N PHE A 47 -0.48 0.09 -2.91
CA PHE A 47 0.24 0.57 -4.09
C PHE A 47 -0.72 1.09 -5.18
N PHE A 48 -1.80 0.37 -5.49
CA PHE A 48 -2.79 0.83 -6.47
C PHE A 48 -3.59 2.03 -5.99
N LEU A 49 -3.92 2.10 -4.70
CA LEU A 49 -4.61 3.25 -4.10
C LEU A 49 -3.74 4.51 -4.15
N ASP A 50 -2.48 4.41 -3.73
CA ASP A 50 -1.51 5.52 -3.80
C ASP A 50 -1.33 6.01 -5.25
N SER A 51 -1.21 5.07 -6.19
CA SER A 51 -1.07 5.37 -7.62
C SER A 51 -2.28 6.09 -8.22
N SER A 52 -3.45 5.93 -7.60
CA SER A 52 -4.70 6.58 -8.03
C SER A 52 -4.90 7.99 -7.43
N GLY A 53 -4.04 8.42 -6.51
CA GLY A 53 -4.15 9.70 -5.79
C GLY A 53 -4.97 9.61 -4.49
N CYS A 54 -5.40 8.41 -4.09
CA CYS A 54 -6.04 8.21 -2.80
C CYS A 54 -5.03 8.38 -1.67
N LYS A 55 -5.37 9.17 -0.65
CA LYS A 55 -4.54 9.37 0.55
C LYS A 55 -4.96 8.45 1.70
N GLY A 56 -5.96 7.59 1.48
CA GLY A 56 -6.44 6.61 2.44
C GLY A 56 -5.43 5.48 2.65
N LYS A 57 -5.34 4.98 3.89
CA LYS A 57 -4.46 3.87 4.25
C LYS A 57 -5.25 2.61 4.57
N LEU A 58 -4.98 1.53 3.86
CA LEU A 58 -5.55 0.23 4.12
C LEU A 58 -4.88 -0.40 5.34
N THR A 59 -5.69 -0.88 6.28
CA THR A 59 -5.21 -1.57 7.50
C THR A 59 -5.56 -3.04 7.46
N GLN A 60 -4.78 -3.86 8.18
CA GLN A 60 -5.03 -5.30 8.27
C GLN A 60 -6.39 -5.64 8.88
N THR A 61 -6.88 -4.81 9.80
CA THR A 61 -8.23 -4.94 10.35
C THR A 61 -9.30 -4.74 9.28
N MET A 62 -9.13 -3.77 8.38
CA MET A 62 -10.05 -3.55 7.26
C MET A 62 -10.03 -4.73 6.28
N TYR A 63 -8.83 -5.23 5.94
CA TYR A 63 -8.67 -6.38 5.05
C TYR A 63 -9.32 -7.67 5.59
N LEU A 64 -9.21 -7.93 6.90
CA LEU A 64 -9.70 -9.17 7.51
C LEU A 64 -11.17 -9.11 7.96
N LYS A 65 -11.72 -7.92 8.24
CA LYS A 65 -13.02 -7.79 8.90
C LYS A 65 -14.09 -7.07 8.08
N MET A 66 -13.73 -6.43 6.97
CA MET A 66 -14.70 -5.73 6.12
C MET A 66 -14.94 -6.54 4.84
N GLU A 67 -16.19 -6.55 4.40
CA GLU A 67 -16.52 -7.02 3.06
C GLU A 67 -15.80 -6.15 2.03
N HIS A 68 -15.33 -6.76 0.94
CA HIS A 68 -14.53 -6.07 -0.08
C HIS A 68 -15.20 -4.80 -0.63
N VAL A 69 -16.52 -4.79 -0.74
CA VAL A 69 -17.30 -3.64 -1.24
C VAL A 69 -17.27 -2.47 -0.26
N ASP A 70 -17.34 -2.73 1.05
CA ASP A 70 -17.32 -1.69 2.07
C ASP A 70 -15.93 -1.10 2.26
N MET A 71 -14.89 -1.94 2.13
CA MET A 71 -13.49 -1.51 2.08
C MET A 71 -13.24 -0.55 0.92
N LEU A 72 -13.66 -0.92 -0.30
CA LEU A 72 -13.51 -0.06 -1.47
C LEU A 72 -14.27 1.25 -1.33
N ARG A 73 -15.49 1.22 -0.78
CA ARG A 73 -16.27 2.44 -0.51
C ARG A 73 -15.54 3.36 0.48
N ALA A 74 -15.03 2.82 1.59
CA ALA A 74 -14.23 3.59 2.54
C ALA A 74 -12.98 4.21 1.90
N MET A 75 -12.33 3.50 0.96
CA MET A 75 -11.19 4.07 0.23
C MET A 75 -11.62 5.19 -0.74
N THR A 76 -12.78 5.08 -1.41
CA THR A 76 -13.30 6.15 -2.28
C THR A 76 -13.61 7.45 -1.53
N GLU A 77 -13.96 7.38 -0.25
CA GLU A 77 -14.19 8.55 0.62
C GLU A 77 -12.91 9.32 0.97
N HIS A 78 -11.73 8.71 0.74
CA HIS A 78 -10.42 9.32 0.98
C HIS A 78 -9.69 9.75 -0.31
N PHE A 79 -10.40 9.80 -1.43
CA PHE A 79 -9.95 10.51 -2.63
C PHE A 79 -10.24 12.01 -2.48
N ASP A 80 -9.20 12.83 -2.63
CA ASP A 80 -9.30 14.29 -2.80
C ASP A 80 -9.74 14.63 -4.24
#